data_AF-A0A0Q3EIC7-F1
#
_entry.id   AF-A0A0Q3EIC7-F1
#
_cell.length_a   1.000
_cell.length_b   1.000
_cell.length_c   1.000
_cell.angle_alpha   90.00
_cell.angle_beta   90.00
_cell.angle_gamma   90.00
#
_symmetry.space_group_name_H-M   'P 1'
#
loop_
_entity.id
_entity.type
_entity.pdbx_description
1 polymer ?
#
loop_
_entity_poly.entity_id
_entity_poly.type
_entity_poly.pdbx_seq_one_letter_code
_entity_poly.pdbx_strand_id
1 'polypeptide(L)'
;MPPSPPAPPSPRSRGLGVPVSEMIDMVSAIEELSGLTSRELSEMLKESESFVLQCKAEDGGPKQVDMEKLVSSLPRHLLAVCLELGSGSELTYVLRGMRFLHSLSELATRHTRLEQVLDDVKLSVQVVDLIFFVLSILSNSKKENHLGASPFIHSSLVAASLHLLTSYFPSQYNELVSILLAHPEVDIFMDLAFDSLHEDMRLLSRRLSTFGTDAFPVGPLESQLTHFICQQCETSLQLLLLLCQQKLFRDRILENKDLCRNGRILSLSLTILKLGVPECLKGSAHIASSISRLKAKVLSIVVQLCEAEGISYLDEVATLPKSMQLGQTFALKVLDLLKTAFGRKEKSVAGSHDKSYPMGSVLISALRLVDVFSDDSNFRSSFINNTIPFLTQILASPHDEFVSSWCSVNMLVTEDDANLEYDPFGAAELALLAASNMLTEAKANYLCPLRIINTAIPYAQRRTSCVVKIIANLHVFVPNICEEQERDLFLHKFQNYLLSESPRPSLDNPASDEASAVCRNLGSLSHYAKSLIPNKLLNEDDVHLLSEFACKLQTWCKSVAGLRTLQEKRGDWNVALATSFPLSSVYSVSHEIYTKGQIKENTHI
;
A
#
# COMPACT_ATOMS: atom_id res chain seq x y z
N MET A 1 -89.32 30.42 -53.17
CA MET A 1 -88.21 30.34 -52.21
C MET A 1 -87.67 28.92 -52.19
N PRO A 2 -86.48 28.66 -52.74
CA PRO A 2 -85.69 27.45 -52.48
C PRO A 2 -84.72 27.68 -51.29
N PRO A 3 -84.26 26.61 -50.61
CA PRO A 3 -83.45 26.71 -49.39
C PRO A 3 -81.98 27.04 -49.68
N SER A 4 -81.35 27.71 -48.72
CA SER A 4 -79.94 28.14 -48.76
C SER A 4 -78.95 26.96 -48.72
N PRO A 5 -77.78 27.07 -49.36
CA PRO A 5 -76.76 26.01 -49.38
C PRO A 5 -76.04 25.87 -48.03
N PRO A 6 -75.46 24.69 -47.73
CA PRO A 6 -74.80 24.41 -46.46
C PRO A 6 -73.44 25.13 -46.34
N ALA A 7 -73.10 25.51 -45.11
CA ALA A 7 -71.89 26.24 -44.76
C ALA A 7 -70.59 25.43 -45.00
N PRO A 8 -69.48 26.09 -45.36
CA PRO A 8 -68.21 25.41 -45.63
C PRO A 8 -67.55 24.87 -44.34
N PRO A 9 -66.74 23.79 -44.45
CA PRO A 9 -66.05 23.20 -43.30
C PRO A 9 -64.95 24.12 -42.77
N SER A 10 -64.83 24.16 -41.45
CA SER A 10 -63.83 24.91 -40.69
C SER A 10 -62.38 24.56 -41.09
N PRO A 11 -61.43 25.52 -41.04
CA PRO A 11 -60.08 25.30 -41.52
C PRO A 11 -59.35 24.26 -40.66
N ARG A 12 -58.89 23.19 -41.31
CA ARG A 12 -57.88 22.27 -40.76
C ARG A 12 -56.61 23.07 -40.49
N SER A 13 -56.31 23.31 -39.22
CA SER A 13 -55.02 23.77 -38.76
C SER A 13 -53.95 22.78 -39.24
N ARG A 14 -53.04 23.25 -40.12
CA ARG A 14 -51.75 22.61 -40.35
C ARG A 14 -50.98 22.67 -39.03
N GLY A 15 -51.03 21.59 -38.25
CA GLY A 15 -50.01 21.32 -37.25
C GLY A 15 -48.76 20.85 -38.00
N LEU A 16 -47.88 21.78 -38.36
CA LEU A 16 -46.46 21.47 -38.47
C LEU A 16 -46.03 21.08 -37.05
N GLY A 17 -46.10 19.79 -36.76
CA GLY A 17 -45.48 19.22 -35.58
C GLY A 17 -43.99 19.45 -35.71
N VAL A 18 -43.49 20.50 -35.05
CA VAL A 18 -42.12 20.47 -34.53
C VAL A 18 -42.06 19.19 -33.70
N PRO A 19 -41.15 18.24 -33.97
CA PRO A 19 -41.01 17.10 -33.08
C PRO A 19 -40.64 17.70 -31.73
N VAL A 20 -41.56 17.57 -30.76
CA VAL A 20 -41.20 17.72 -29.35
C VAL A 20 -40.05 16.73 -29.19
N SER A 21 -38.85 17.23 -28.94
CA SER A 21 -37.70 16.37 -28.62
C SER A 21 -38.15 15.53 -27.44
N GLU A 22 -38.51 14.28 -27.67
CA GLU A 22 -38.84 13.35 -26.59
C GLU A 22 -37.62 13.31 -25.68
N MET A 23 -37.79 13.90 -24.50
CA MET A 23 -36.74 13.99 -23.50
C MET A 23 -36.51 12.56 -22.99
N ILE A 24 -35.27 12.07 -23.08
CA ILE A 24 -34.95 10.75 -22.58
C ILE A 24 -35.14 10.78 -21.07
N ASP A 25 -35.98 9.87 -20.59
CA ASP A 25 -36.08 9.57 -19.18
C ASP A 25 -34.84 8.77 -18.76
N MET A 26 -33.81 9.53 -18.37
CA MET A 26 -32.50 9.01 -17.98
C MET A 26 -32.60 8.06 -16.79
N VAL A 27 -33.53 8.29 -15.87
CA VAL A 27 -33.66 7.50 -14.65
C VAL A 27 -34.07 6.07 -15.00
N SER A 28 -35.21 5.88 -15.65
CA SER A 28 -35.65 4.53 -16.02
C SER A 28 -34.67 3.86 -16.99
N ALA A 29 -34.10 4.60 -17.94
CA ALA A 29 -33.15 4.03 -18.89
C ALA A 29 -31.89 3.51 -18.20
N ILE A 30 -31.32 4.24 -17.24
CA ILE A 30 -30.14 3.80 -16.48
C ILE A 30 -30.51 2.63 -15.56
N GLU A 31 -31.66 2.65 -14.90
CA GLU A 31 -32.06 1.56 -14.01
C GLU A 31 -32.24 0.23 -14.75
N GLU A 32 -32.80 0.25 -15.96
CA GLU A 32 -32.95 -0.94 -16.78
C GLU A 32 -31.63 -1.36 -17.46
N LEU A 33 -31.00 -0.46 -18.21
CA LEU A 33 -29.87 -0.81 -19.07
C LEU A 33 -28.56 -1.03 -18.31
N SER A 34 -28.36 -0.35 -17.17
CA SER A 34 -27.14 -0.58 -16.38
C SER A 34 -27.07 -2.00 -15.82
N GLY A 35 -28.21 -2.69 -15.69
CA GLY A 35 -28.28 -4.07 -15.21
C GLY A 35 -27.86 -5.12 -16.24
N LEU A 36 -27.69 -4.73 -17.50
CA LEU A 36 -27.30 -5.62 -18.58
C LEU A 36 -25.78 -5.73 -18.69
N THR A 37 -25.29 -6.95 -18.86
CA THR A 37 -23.88 -7.21 -19.18
C THR A 37 -23.49 -6.60 -20.53
N SER A 38 -22.19 -6.37 -20.75
CA SER A 38 -21.70 -5.90 -22.05
C SER A 38 -22.15 -6.81 -23.20
N ARG A 39 -22.19 -8.13 -22.97
CA ARG A 39 -22.68 -9.10 -23.95
C ARG A 39 -24.16 -8.91 -24.28
N GLU A 40 -25.04 -8.85 -23.28
CA GLU A 40 -26.48 -8.67 -23.49
C GLU A 40 -26.77 -7.36 -24.22
N LEU A 41 -26.13 -6.27 -23.79
CA LEU A 41 -26.26 -4.98 -24.44
C LEU A 41 -25.72 -5.01 -25.89
N SER A 42 -24.62 -5.73 -26.14
CA SER A 42 -24.11 -5.93 -27.50
C SER A 42 -25.08 -6.71 -28.39
N GLU A 43 -25.80 -7.70 -27.86
CA GLU A 43 -26.78 -8.49 -28.60
C GLU A 43 -27.97 -7.59 -28.98
N MET A 44 -28.49 -6.81 -28.03
CA MET A 44 -29.55 -5.83 -28.28
C MET A 44 -29.16 -4.75 -29.30
N LEU A 45 -27.93 -4.24 -29.25
CA LEU A 45 -27.44 -3.24 -30.21
C LEU A 45 -27.29 -3.80 -31.63
N LYS A 46 -26.93 -5.07 -31.77
CA LYS A 46 -26.84 -5.74 -33.09
C LYS A 46 -28.21 -5.95 -33.72
N GLU A 47 -29.23 -6.19 -32.90
CA GLU A 47 -30.62 -6.34 -33.36
C GLU A 47 -31.28 -4.99 -33.72
N SER A 48 -30.68 -3.87 -33.29
CA SER A 48 -31.17 -2.52 -33.57
C SER A 48 -30.51 -1.90 -34.80
N GLU A 49 -31.26 -1.77 -35.90
CA GLU A 49 -30.77 -1.08 -37.11
C GLU A 49 -30.58 0.44 -36.92
N SER A 50 -31.25 1.05 -35.93
CA SER A 50 -31.26 2.50 -35.73
C SER A 50 -30.46 2.99 -34.52
N PHE A 51 -29.82 2.08 -33.76
CA PHE A 51 -29.18 2.37 -32.47
C PHE A 51 -30.19 2.87 -31.41
N VAL A 52 -31.44 2.42 -31.55
CA VAL A 52 -32.55 2.65 -30.62
C VAL A 52 -32.93 1.31 -29.99
N LEU A 53 -32.87 1.21 -28.67
CA LEU A 53 -33.22 -0.01 -27.94
C LEU A 53 -34.67 0.05 -27.47
N GLN A 54 -35.34 -1.11 -27.45
CA GLN A 54 -36.63 -1.26 -26.78
C GLN A 54 -36.42 -1.71 -25.35
N CYS A 55 -36.92 -0.89 -24.43
CA CYS A 55 -36.83 -1.01 -22.98
C CYS A 55 -38.25 -1.20 -22.41
N LYS A 56 -38.40 -1.83 -21.25
CA LYS A 56 -39.69 -1.99 -20.57
C LYS A 56 -39.92 -0.80 -19.65
N ALA A 57 -40.92 0.02 -19.93
CA ALA A 57 -41.33 1.06 -19.01
C ALA A 57 -41.94 0.47 -17.71
N GLU A 58 -41.98 1.27 -16.64
CA GLU A 58 -42.59 0.89 -15.35
C GLU A 58 -44.08 0.47 -15.47
N ASP A 59 -44.77 0.94 -16.51
CA ASP A 59 -46.15 0.57 -16.84
C ASP A 59 -46.26 -0.71 -17.70
N GLY A 60 -45.14 -1.34 -18.05
CA GLY A 60 -45.06 -2.55 -18.86
C GLY A 60 -45.10 -2.32 -20.38
N GLY A 61 -45.17 -1.06 -20.84
CA GLY A 61 -45.12 -0.72 -22.27
C GLY A 61 -43.71 -0.69 -22.86
N PRO A 62 -43.54 -0.90 -24.18
CA PRO A 62 -42.25 -0.75 -24.85
C PRO A 62 -41.87 0.75 -24.93
N LYS A 63 -40.74 1.10 -24.34
CA LYS A 63 -40.11 2.44 -24.39
C LYS A 63 -38.92 2.40 -25.34
N GLN A 64 -38.82 3.38 -26.23
CA GLN A 64 -37.68 3.50 -27.13
C GLN A 64 -36.61 4.38 -26.49
N VAL A 65 -35.36 3.89 -26.49
CA VAL A 65 -34.21 4.60 -25.94
C VAL A 65 -33.19 4.79 -27.05
N ASP A 66 -33.01 6.04 -27.46
CA ASP A 66 -31.95 6.46 -28.38
C ASP A 66 -30.60 6.41 -27.65
N MET A 67 -29.76 5.43 -28.00
CA MET A 67 -28.51 5.18 -27.30
C MET A 67 -27.48 6.27 -27.54
N GLU A 68 -27.49 6.94 -28.69
CA GLU A 68 -26.55 8.02 -29.00
C GLU A 68 -26.81 9.22 -28.08
N LYS A 69 -28.08 9.59 -27.92
CA LYS A 69 -28.51 10.65 -26.98
C LYS A 69 -28.33 10.25 -25.52
N LEU A 70 -28.59 8.98 -25.16
CA LEU A 70 -28.40 8.48 -23.80
C LEU A 70 -26.92 8.58 -23.39
N VAL A 71 -26.02 8.04 -24.22
CA VAL A 71 -24.57 8.01 -23.96
C VAL A 71 -24.00 9.41 -23.86
N SER A 72 -24.37 10.30 -24.79
CA SER A 72 -23.89 11.70 -24.80
C SER A 72 -24.44 12.54 -23.64
N SER A 73 -25.56 12.14 -23.03
CA SER A 73 -26.17 12.86 -21.90
C SER A 73 -25.79 12.28 -20.53
N LEU A 74 -25.28 11.04 -20.49
CA LEU A 74 -25.06 10.28 -19.28
C LEU A 74 -24.10 10.95 -18.28
N PRO A 75 -22.89 11.42 -18.66
CA PRO A 75 -21.98 12.04 -17.68
C PRO A 75 -22.58 13.30 -17.05
N ARG A 76 -23.21 14.16 -17.87
CA ARG A 76 -23.89 15.37 -17.38
C ARG A 76 -25.07 15.05 -16.48
N HIS A 77 -25.85 14.02 -16.80
CA HIS A 77 -26.96 13.58 -15.95
C HIS A 77 -26.45 13.12 -14.58
N LEU A 78 -25.39 12.30 -14.55
CA LEU A 78 -24.79 11.85 -13.29
C LEU A 78 -24.21 13.02 -12.49
N LEU A 79 -23.56 14.00 -13.14
CA LEU A 79 -23.12 15.23 -12.49
C LEU A 79 -24.28 16.01 -11.86
N ALA A 80 -25.41 16.15 -12.56
CA ALA A 80 -26.59 16.81 -12.04
C ALA A 80 -27.16 16.08 -10.82
N VAL A 81 -27.27 14.75 -10.88
CA VAL A 81 -27.66 13.92 -9.72
C VAL A 81 -26.70 14.12 -8.56
N CYS A 82 -25.39 14.20 -8.83
CA CYS A 82 -24.40 14.44 -7.80
C CYS A 82 -24.52 15.85 -7.17
N LEU A 83 -24.93 16.87 -7.92
CA LEU A 83 -25.13 18.22 -7.38
C LEU A 83 -26.37 18.33 -6.48
N GLU A 84 -27.37 17.48 -6.71
CA GLU A 84 -28.60 17.41 -5.94
C GLU A 84 -28.52 16.44 -4.75
N LEU A 85 -27.33 15.86 -4.49
CA LEU A 85 -27.11 14.87 -3.44
C LEU A 85 -27.51 15.41 -2.05
N GLY A 86 -28.52 14.78 -1.45
CA GLY A 86 -28.96 14.98 -0.07
C GLY A 86 -29.03 13.70 0.76
N SER A 87 -28.87 12.50 0.16
CA SER A 87 -29.04 11.21 0.84
C SER A 87 -28.19 10.06 0.25
N GLY A 88 -28.03 8.94 0.98
CA GLY A 88 -27.22 7.79 0.56
C GLY A 88 -27.79 6.93 -0.59
N SER A 89 -29.09 7.02 -0.89
CA SER A 89 -29.73 6.29 -2.01
C SER A 89 -29.27 6.79 -3.38
N GLU A 90 -28.87 8.06 -3.47
CA GLU A 90 -28.40 8.69 -4.70
C GLU A 90 -27.02 8.16 -5.12
N LEU A 91 -26.14 7.79 -4.17
CA LEU A 91 -24.84 7.17 -4.49
C LEU A 91 -24.97 5.76 -5.08
N THR A 92 -26.03 5.03 -4.70
CA THR A 92 -26.37 3.74 -5.31
C THR A 92 -26.72 3.92 -6.79
N TYR A 93 -27.48 4.98 -7.11
CA TYR A 93 -27.81 5.34 -8.48
C TYR A 93 -26.58 5.80 -9.27
N VAL A 94 -25.71 6.63 -8.68
CA VAL A 94 -24.44 7.03 -9.30
C VAL A 94 -23.59 5.80 -9.64
N LEU A 95 -23.50 4.81 -8.74
CA LEU A 95 -22.76 3.58 -9.01
C LEU A 95 -23.33 2.78 -10.19
N ARG A 96 -24.66 2.74 -10.35
CA ARG A 96 -25.30 2.14 -11.55
C ARG A 96 -24.91 2.89 -12.83
N GLY A 97 -24.89 4.22 -12.78
CA GLY A 97 -24.44 5.06 -13.89
C GLY A 97 -22.97 4.83 -14.25
N MET A 98 -22.09 4.76 -13.25
CA MET A 98 -20.66 4.47 -13.44
C MET A 98 -20.44 3.08 -14.02
N ARG A 99 -21.17 2.07 -13.51
CA ARG A 99 -21.18 0.70 -14.07
C ARG A 99 -21.57 0.73 -15.55
N PHE A 100 -22.59 1.49 -15.90
CA PHE A 100 -23.04 1.60 -17.28
C PHE A 100 -22.00 2.27 -18.19
N LEU A 101 -21.32 3.33 -17.73
CA LEU A 101 -20.20 3.94 -18.44
C LEU A 101 -19.06 2.94 -18.72
N HIS A 102 -18.73 2.08 -17.75
CA HIS A 102 -17.76 1.00 -17.96
C HIS A 102 -18.21 0.03 -19.05
N SER A 103 -19.46 -0.45 -19.00
CA SER A 103 -20.01 -1.35 -20.03
C SER A 103 -19.99 -0.71 -21.42
N LEU A 104 -20.34 0.57 -21.52
CA LEU A 104 -20.31 1.33 -22.78
C LEU A 104 -18.88 1.48 -23.32
N SER A 105 -17.91 1.76 -22.44
CA SER A 105 -16.50 1.89 -22.83
C SER A 105 -15.92 0.57 -23.33
N GLU A 106 -16.25 -0.55 -22.67
CA GLU A 106 -15.87 -1.88 -23.14
C GLU A 106 -16.47 -2.16 -24.53
N LEU A 107 -17.75 -1.82 -24.73
CA LEU A 107 -18.46 -2.07 -25.98
C LEU A 107 -17.98 -1.23 -27.15
N ALA A 108 -17.48 -0.02 -26.90
CA ALA A 108 -16.96 0.87 -27.93
C ALA A 108 -15.89 0.18 -28.80
N THR A 109 -15.06 -0.67 -28.20
CA THR A 109 -14.05 -1.47 -28.92
C THR A 109 -14.60 -2.41 -30.00
N ARG A 110 -15.92 -2.67 -29.99
CA ARG A 110 -16.61 -3.58 -30.91
C ARG A 110 -17.75 -2.89 -31.69
N HIS A 111 -18.08 -1.64 -31.38
CA HIS A 111 -19.23 -0.92 -31.93
C HIS A 111 -18.80 0.49 -32.36
N THR A 112 -18.53 0.66 -33.66
CA THR A 112 -17.98 1.91 -34.22
C THR A 112 -18.84 3.13 -33.98
N ARG A 113 -20.18 2.98 -33.96
CA ARG A 113 -21.09 4.09 -33.67
C ARG A 113 -21.00 4.54 -32.21
N LEU A 114 -20.73 3.62 -31.28
CA LEU A 114 -20.51 3.95 -29.86
C LEU A 114 -19.13 4.57 -29.65
N GLU A 115 -18.10 4.02 -30.30
CA GLU A 115 -16.74 4.59 -30.34
C GLU A 115 -16.76 6.06 -30.78
N GLN A 116 -17.44 6.37 -31.89
CA GLN A 116 -17.57 7.75 -32.39
C GLN A 116 -18.22 8.71 -31.39
N VAL A 117 -19.17 8.24 -30.59
CA VAL A 117 -19.84 9.08 -29.57
C VAL A 117 -18.93 9.28 -28.36
N LEU A 118 -18.20 8.24 -27.93
CA LEU A 118 -17.30 8.31 -26.77
C LEU A 118 -16.00 9.06 -27.07
N ASP A 119 -15.53 9.05 -28.32
CA ASP A 119 -14.36 9.81 -28.78
C ASP A 119 -14.60 11.33 -28.86
N ASP A 120 -15.82 11.80 -28.59
CA ASP A 120 -16.10 13.23 -28.51
C ASP A 120 -15.32 13.87 -27.34
N VAL A 121 -14.48 14.86 -27.68
CA VAL A 121 -13.61 15.55 -26.71
C VAL A 121 -14.42 16.20 -25.58
N LYS A 122 -15.60 16.73 -25.88
CA LYS A 122 -16.44 17.39 -24.87
C LYS A 122 -17.09 16.37 -23.95
N LEU A 123 -17.41 15.17 -24.44
CA LEU A 123 -17.88 14.07 -23.61
C LEU A 123 -16.75 13.53 -22.71
N SER A 124 -15.55 13.37 -23.27
CA SER A 124 -14.35 12.98 -22.53
C SER A 124 -14.06 13.91 -21.35
N VAL A 125 -14.11 15.23 -21.57
CA VAL A 125 -13.96 16.23 -20.50
C VAL A 125 -15.04 16.05 -19.44
N GLN A 126 -16.32 15.87 -19.84
CA GLN A 126 -17.41 15.66 -18.88
C GLN A 126 -17.25 14.37 -18.06
N VAL A 127 -16.64 13.32 -18.61
CA VAL A 127 -16.35 12.09 -17.86
C VAL A 127 -15.25 12.33 -16.82
N VAL A 128 -14.21 13.08 -17.17
CA VAL A 128 -13.16 13.49 -16.21
C VAL A 128 -13.76 14.37 -15.11
N ASP A 129 -14.59 15.36 -15.47
CA ASP A 129 -15.31 16.22 -14.53
C ASP A 129 -16.18 15.39 -13.58
N LEU A 130 -16.92 14.40 -14.11
CA LEU A 130 -17.73 13.47 -13.33
C LEU A 130 -16.87 12.69 -12.32
N ILE A 131 -15.73 12.16 -12.76
CA ILE A 131 -14.81 11.41 -11.88
C ILE A 131 -14.31 12.31 -10.75
N PHE A 132 -13.89 13.54 -11.06
CA PHE A 132 -13.38 14.50 -10.08
C PHE A 132 -14.48 14.85 -9.07
N PHE A 133 -15.69 15.11 -9.56
CA PHE A 133 -16.82 15.48 -8.73
C PHE A 133 -17.27 14.33 -7.81
N VAL A 134 -17.35 13.11 -8.32
CA VAL A 134 -17.65 11.91 -7.51
C VAL A 134 -16.59 11.72 -6.42
N LEU A 135 -15.30 11.83 -6.75
CA LEU A 135 -14.22 11.75 -5.74
C LEU A 135 -14.29 12.89 -4.72
N SER A 136 -14.77 14.08 -5.12
CA SER A 136 -15.00 15.21 -4.20
C SER A 136 -16.05 14.90 -3.14
N ILE A 137 -17.16 14.27 -3.55
CA ILE A 137 -18.21 13.83 -2.62
C ILE A 137 -17.69 12.75 -1.66
N LEU A 138 -16.97 11.76 -2.19
CA LEU A 138 -16.47 10.63 -1.41
C LEU A 138 -15.41 11.05 -0.39
N SER A 139 -14.52 11.99 -0.74
CA SER A 139 -13.46 12.48 0.15
C SER A 139 -14.02 13.25 1.37
N ASN A 140 -15.17 13.92 1.20
CA ASN A 140 -15.80 14.76 2.21
C ASN A 140 -16.71 13.99 3.18
N SER A 141 -16.93 12.69 2.96
CA SER A 141 -17.70 11.81 3.85
C SER A 141 -17.19 11.79 5.31
N LYS A 142 -15.95 12.23 5.55
CA LYS A 142 -15.34 12.44 6.89
C LYS A 142 -15.96 13.58 7.69
N LYS A 143 -16.43 14.64 7.03
CA LYS A 143 -16.80 15.91 7.66
C LYS A 143 -18.29 15.98 7.99
N GLU A 144 -19.11 15.24 7.25
CA GLU A 144 -20.56 15.21 7.42
C GLU A 144 -20.97 13.81 7.85
N ASN A 145 -21.40 13.66 9.10
CA ASN A 145 -22.01 12.43 9.64
C ASN A 145 -23.32 12.01 8.91
N HIS A 146 -23.61 12.61 7.75
CA HIS A 146 -24.88 12.59 7.05
C HIS A 146 -24.86 11.78 5.74
N LEU A 147 -23.70 11.47 5.15
CA LEU A 147 -23.71 10.84 3.82
C LEU A 147 -24.19 9.37 3.83
N GLY A 148 -24.23 8.70 5.00
CA GLY A 148 -24.90 7.40 5.19
C GLY A 148 -24.49 6.26 4.25
N ALA A 149 -23.45 6.45 3.44
CA ALA A 149 -23.09 5.55 2.35
C ALA A 149 -22.52 4.25 2.91
N SER A 150 -23.06 3.13 2.45
CA SER A 150 -22.51 1.82 2.78
C SER A 150 -21.03 1.76 2.37
N PRO A 151 -20.11 1.21 3.21
CA PRO A 151 -18.70 1.05 2.85
C PRO A 151 -18.49 0.31 1.51
N PHE A 152 -19.44 -0.55 1.13
CA PHE A 152 -19.44 -1.25 -0.15
C PHE A 152 -19.67 -0.31 -1.33
N ILE A 153 -20.62 0.63 -1.21
CA ILE A 153 -20.90 1.63 -2.25
C ILE A 153 -19.76 2.62 -2.34
N HIS A 154 -19.27 3.11 -1.20
CA HIS A 154 -18.17 4.08 -1.16
C HIS A 154 -16.92 3.53 -1.86
N SER A 155 -16.41 2.37 -1.41
CA SER A 155 -15.21 1.77 -1.98
C SER A 155 -15.35 1.38 -3.44
N SER A 156 -16.53 0.90 -3.86
CA SER A 156 -16.80 0.56 -5.25
C SER A 156 -16.87 1.80 -6.14
N LEU A 157 -17.42 2.92 -5.66
CA LEU A 157 -17.41 4.17 -6.41
C LEU A 157 -16.00 4.73 -6.57
N VAL A 158 -15.16 4.69 -5.52
CA VAL A 158 -13.75 5.12 -5.64
C VAL A 158 -13.03 4.25 -6.67
N ALA A 159 -13.13 2.92 -6.55
CA ALA A 159 -12.49 1.98 -7.46
C ALA A 159 -13.00 2.12 -8.90
N ALA A 160 -14.31 2.20 -9.10
CA ALA A 160 -14.92 2.36 -10.42
C ALA A 160 -14.57 3.71 -11.05
N SER A 161 -14.57 4.80 -10.29
CA SER A 161 -14.24 6.15 -10.81
C SER A 161 -12.79 6.22 -11.26
N LEU A 162 -11.88 5.73 -10.42
CA LEU A 162 -10.47 5.64 -10.75
C LEU A 162 -10.28 4.72 -11.97
N HIS A 163 -10.81 3.51 -11.95
CA HIS A 163 -10.64 2.56 -13.04
C HIS A 163 -11.22 3.08 -14.38
N LEU A 164 -12.25 3.92 -14.34
CA LEU A 164 -12.85 4.51 -15.55
C LEU A 164 -11.83 5.35 -16.34
N LEU A 165 -10.85 5.96 -15.67
CA LEU A 165 -9.75 6.67 -16.35
C LEU A 165 -8.95 5.74 -17.29
N THR A 166 -8.88 4.45 -16.97
CA THR A 166 -8.16 3.48 -17.82
C THR A 166 -9.05 2.78 -18.84
N SER A 167 -10.32 2.53 -18.52
CA SER A 167 -11.25 1.85 -19.42
C SER A 167 -11.89 2.78 -20.45
N TYR A 168 -12.05 4.07 -20.13
CA TYR A 168 -12.64 5.08 -21.02
C TYR A 168 -11.62 5.64 -22.02
N PHE A 169 -10.33 5.69 -21.65
CA PHE A 169 -9.24 6.17 -22.51
C PHE A 169 -8.27 5.04 -22.93
N PRO A 170 -8.74 3.89 -23.47
CA PRO A 170 -7.87 2.74 -23.69
C PRO A 170 -6.88 2.96 -24.85
N SER A 171 -7.28 3.68 -25.90
CA SER A 171 -6.44 4.04 -27.05
C SER A 171 -5.38 5.09 -26.70
N GLN A 172 -5.67 5.91 -25.69
CA GLN A 172 -4.84 7.02 -25.20
C GLN A 172 -4.21 6.70 -23.84
N TYR A 173 -4.08 5.42 -23.46
CA TYR A 173 -3.57 5.05 -22.14
C TYR A 173 -2.17 5.63 -21.86
N ASN A 174 -1.31 5.68 -22.88
CA ASN A 174 0.00 6.32 -22.79
C ASN A 174 -0.07 7.86 -22.66
N GLU A 175 -1.20 8.46 -23.02
CA GLU A 175 -1.50 9.89 -22.96
C GLU A 175 -2.39 10.25 -21.76
N LEU A 176 -2.89 9.28 -20.99
CA LEU A 176 -3.77 9.51 -19.83
C LEU A 176 -3.18 10.53 -18.86
N VAL A 177 -1.88 10.46 -18.60
CA VAL A 177 -1.19 11.44 -17.76
C VAL A 177 -1.20 12.83 -18.39
N SER A 178 -1.00 12.95 -19.70
CA SER A 178 -1.10 14.23 -20.40
C SER A 178 -2.51 14.81 -20.34
N ILE A 179 -3.55 13.97 -20.48
CA ILE A 179 -4.96 14.37 -20.35
C ILE A 179 -5.24 14.92 -18.94
N LEU A 180 -4.83 14.17 -17.91
CA LEU A 180 -5.00 14.58 -16.52
C LEU A 180 -4.25 15.88 -16.23
N LEU A 181 -2.97 15.99 -16.64
CA LEU A 181 -2.16 17.18 -16.40
C LEU A 181 -2.62 18.42 -17.18
N ALA A 182 -3.32 18.24 -18.29
CA ALA A 182 -3.96 19.34 -19.02
C ALA A 182 -5.24 19.85 -18.34
N HIS A 183 -5.81 19.08 -17.41
CA HIS A 183 -7.03 19.46 -16.69
C HIS A 183 -6.73 20.57 -15.66
N PRO A 184 -7.50 21.68 -15.65
CA PRO A 184 -7.24 22.81 -14.77
C PRO A 184 -7.31 22.47 -13.27
N GLU A 185 -8.04 21.41 -12.92
CA GLU A 185 -8.24 20.96 -11.53
C GLU A 185 -7.43 19.71 -11.18
N VAL A 186 -6.35 19.40 -11.91
CA VAL A 186 -5.58 18.16 -11.69
C VAL A 186 -5.05 18.03 -10.26
N ASP A 187 -4.60 19.12 -9.64
CA ASP A 187 -4.10 19.08 -8.27
C ASP A 187 -5.20 18.72 -7.27
N ILE A 188 -6.40 19.29 -7.47
CA ILE A 188 -7.58 18.97 -6.69
C ILE A 188 -7.91 17.49 -6.86
N PHE A 189 -7.89 16.96 -8.09
CA PHE A 189 -8.10 15.53 -8.32
C PHE A 189 -7.10 14.66 -7.55
N MET A 190 -5.81 14.98 -7.59
CA MET A 190 -4.81 14.20 -6.86
C MET A 190 -5.15 14.20 -5.36
N ASP A 191 -5.47 15.37 -4.79
CA ASP A 191 -5.89 15.47 -3.40
C ASP A 191 -7.13 14.62 -3.09
N LEU A 192 -8.15 14.69 -3.94
CA LEU A 192 -9.41 13.97 -3.78
C LEU A 192 -9.25 12.46 -3.93
N ALA A 193 -8.44 12.00 -4.90
CA ALA A 193 -8.19 10.58 -5.13
C ALA A 193 -7.50 9.93 -3.92
N PHE A 194 -6.46 10.58 -3.38
CA PHE A 194 -5.77 10.10 -2.18
C PHE A 194 -6.65 10.17 -0.94
N ASP A 195 -7.48 11.21 -0.76
CA ASP A 195 -8.36 11.33 0.41
C ASP A 195 -9.51 10.33 0.42
N SER A 196 -10.12 10.07 -0.73
CA SER A 196 -11.18 9.08 -0.91
C SER A 196 -10.66 7.68 -0.62
N LEU A 197 -9.50 7.31 -1.18
CA LEU A 197 -8.86 6.05 -0.87
C LEU A 197 -8.47 5.96 0.61
N HIS A 198 -8.02 7.06 1.22
CA HIS A 198 -7.71 7.07 2.65
C HIS A 198 -8.94 6.78 3.50
N GLU A 199 -10.12 7.25 3.10
CA GLU A 199 -11.35 6.90 3.80
C GLU A 199 -11.72 5.43 3.63
N ASP A 200 -11.59 4.86 2.44
CA ASP A 200 -11.78 3.41 2.23
C ASP A 200 -10.88 2.57 3.14
N MET A 201 -9.61 2.97 3.30
CA MET A 201 -8.68 2.30 4.21
C MET A 201 -9.09 2.43 5.67
N ARG A 202 -9.71 3.54 6.07
CA ARG A 202 -10.25 3.70 7.44
C ARG A 202 -11.49 2.85 7.65
N LEU A 203 -12.39 2.79 6.67
CA LEU A 203 -13.57 1.92 6.71
C LEU A 203 -13.15 0.44 6.80
N LEU A 204 -12.17 0.03 6.00
CA LEU A 204 -11.58 -1.31 6.06
C LEU A 204 -10.93 -1.58 7.43
N SER A 205 -10.12 -0.65 7.94
CA SER A 205 -9.48 -0.79 9.25
C SER A 205 -10.50 -0.91 10.39
N ARG A 206 -11.57 -0.11 10.37
CA ARG A 206 -12.66 -0.18 11.34
C ARG A 206 -13.34 -1.55 11.29
N ARG A 207 -13.68 -2.03 10.09
CA ARG A 207 -14.31 -3.33 9.88
C ARG A 207 -13.43 -4.50 10.31
N LEU A 208 -12.12 -4.46 10.04
CA LEU A 208 -11.19 -5.46 10.55
C LEU A 208 -11.12 -5.44 12.09
N SER A 209 -11.18 -4.26 12.69
CA SER A 209 -11.13 -4.10 14.15
C SER A 209 -12.37 -4.63 14.85
N THR A 210 -13.56 -4.57 14.23
CA THR A 210 -14.80 -5.13 14.82
C THR A 210 -14.75 -6.65 14.94
N PHE A 211 -13.97 -7.34 14.12
CA PHE A 211 -13.78 -8.79 14.27
C PHE A 211 -12.81 -9.15 15.39
N GLY A 212 -12.02 -8.20 15.90
CA GLY A 212 -11.06 -8.43 16.98
C GLY A 212 -11.67 -8.43 18.37
N THR A 213 -12.94 -8.05 18.54
CA THR A 213 -13.59 -7.87 19.84
C THR A 213 -14.53 -9.01 20.26
N ASP A 214 -14.99 -9.83 19.30
CA ASP A 214 -16.07 -10.79 19.55
C ASP A 214 -15.55 -12.23 19.62
N ALA A 215 -15.99 -12.99 20.62
CA ALA A 215 -15.61 -14.38 20.85
C ALA A 215 -16.24 -15.38 19.85
N PHE A 216 -16.97 -14.89 18.84
CA PHE A 216 -17.70 -15.71 17.88
C PHE A 216 -16.95 -15.81 16.55
N PRO A 217 -17.00 -16.98 15.88
CA PRO A 217 -16.39 -17.15 14.57
C PRO A 217 -17.07 -16.24 13.54
N VAL A 218 -16.26 -15.56 12.72
CA VAL A 218 -16.76 -14.71 11.63
C VAL A 218 -17.40 -15.61 10.57
N GLY A 219 -18.67 -15.33 10.21
CA GLY A 219 -19.37 -16.08 9.18
C GLY A 219 -18.73 -15.92 7.78
N PRO A 220 -18.91 -16.90 6.86
CA PRO A 220 -18.33 -16.85 5.52
C PRO A 220 -18.67 -15.56 4.75
N LEU A 221 -19.92 -15.12 4.84
CA LEU A 221 -20.40 -13.90 4.17
C LEU A 221 -19.68 -12.63 4.67
N GLU A 222 -19.44 -12.50 5.98
CA GLU A 222 -18.75 -11.34 6.55
C GLU A 222 -17.27 -11.28 6.13
N SER A 223 -16.63 -12.45 6.02
CA SER A 223 -15.28 -12.60 5.48
C SER A 223 -15.23 -12.20 3.99
N GLN A 224 -16.19 -12.66 3.18
CA GLN A 224 -16.29 -12.30 1.76
C GLN A 224 -16.53 -10.80 1.55
N LEU A 225 -17.44 -10.19 2.31
CA LEU A 225 -17.70 -8.75 2.27
C LEU A 225 -16.46 -7.92 2.69
N THR A 226 -15.68 -8.42 3.63
CA THR A 226 -14.41 -7.77 4.01
C THR A 226 -13.37 -7.89 2.91
N HIS A 227 -13.26 -9.08 2.30
CA HIS A 227 -12.39 -9.31 1.16
C HIS A 227 -12.77 -8.44 -0.04
N PHE A 228 -14.07 -8.26 -0.28
CA PHE A 228 -14.58 -7.36 -1.32
C PHE A 228 -14.07 -5.92 -1.15
N ILE A 229 -14.14 -5.35 0.06
CA ILE A 229 -13.59 -4.01 0.33
C ILE A 229 -12.08 -3.99 0.08
N CYS A 230 -11.35 -5.05 0.47
CA CYS A 230 -9.92 -5.16 0.17
C CYS A 230 -9.65 -5.09 -1.35
N GLN A 231 -10.47 -5.76 -2.18
CA GLN A 231 -10.33 -5.74 -3.63
C GLN A 231 -10.59 -4.35 -4.21
N GLN A 232 -11.63 -3.64 -3.76
CA GLN A 232 -11.92 -2.27 -4.20
C GLN A 232 -10.76 -1.32 -3.84
N CYS A 233 -10.27 -1.41 -2.60
CA CYS A 233 -9.10 -0.67 -2.13
C CYS A 233 -7.85 -0.97 -2.96
N GLU A 234 -7.65 -2.24 -3.33
CA GLU A 234 -6.50 -2.69 -4.13
C GLU A 234 -6.56 -2.13 -5.54
N THR A 235 -7.72 -2.16 -6.21
CA THR A 235 -7.92 -1.55 -7.53
C THR A 235 -7.58 -0.06 -7.52
N SER A 236 -8.12 0.69 -6.56
CA SER A 236 -7.88 2.13 -6.42
C SER A 236 -6.39 2.43 -6.26
N LEU A 237 -5.71 1.69 -5.38
CA LEU A 237 -4.29 1.87 -5.12
C LEU A 237 -3.43 1.42 -6.31
N GLN A 238 -3.83 0.38 -7.05
CA GLN A 238 -3.16 -0.09 -8.24
C GLN A 238 -3.14 0.98 -9.34
N LEU A 239 -4.25 1.70 -9.54
CA LEU A 239 -4.27 2.82 -10.47
C LEU A 239 -3.36 3.96 -10.03
N LEU A 240 -3.42 4.36 -8.76
CA LEU A 240 -2.56 5.44 -8.26
C LEU A 240 -1.07 5.07 -8.41
N LEU A 241 -0.71 3.81 -8.14
CA LEU A 241 0.64 3.31 -8.38
C LEU A 241 1.03 3.42 -9.85
N LEU A 242 0.16 3.01 -10.77
CA LEU A 242 0.40 3.10 -12.19
C LEU A 242 0.62 4.56 -12.65
N LEU A 243 -0.19 5.50 -12.15
CA LEU A 243 0.00 6.92 -12.41
C LEU A 243 1.34 7.42 -11.85
N CYS A 244 1.72 7.04 -10.63
CA CYS A 244 2.99 7.41 -10.00
C CYS A 244 4.23 6.85 -10.71
N GLN A 245 4.09 5.78 -11.50
CA GLN A 245 5.19 5.27 -12.33
C GLN A 245 5.53 6.23 -13.49
N GLN A 246 4.55 7.01 -13.95
CA GLN A 246 4.75 8.00 -15.01
C GLN A 246 5.46 9.24 -14.45
N LYS A 247 6.61 9.59 -15.06
CA LYS A 247 7.48 10.67 -14.56
C LYS A 247 6.75 12.00 -14.40
N LEU A 248 6.00 12.44 -15.42
CA LEU A 248 5.30 13.73 -15.39
C LEU A 248 4.25 13.82 -14.27
N PHE A 249 3.50 12.75 -14.03
CA PHE A 249 2.51 12.72 -12.95
C PHE A 249 3.18 12.70 -11.58
N ARG A 250 4.25 11.92 -11.45
CA ARG A 250 5.07 11.88 -10.22
C ARG A 250 5.68 13.23 -9.88
N ASP A 251 6.27 13.90 -10.86
CA ASP A 251 6.86 15.24 -10.68
C ASP A 251 5.77 16.22 -10.23
N ARG A 252 4.57 16.13 -10.80
CA ARG A 252 3.43 16.95 -10.38
C ARG A 252 2.94 16.65 -8.96
N ILE A 253 2.93 15.38 -8.53
CA ILE A 253 2.65 15.02 -7.12
C ILE A 253 3.65 15.70 -6.19
N LEU A 254 4.94 15.70 -6.53
CA LEU A 254 5.98 16.25 -5.66
C LEU A 254 5.87 17.77 -5.51
N GLU A 255 5.31 18.47 -6.50
CA GLU A 255 4.95 19.89 -6.39
C GLU A 255 3.71 20.14 -5.51
N ASN A 256 2.87 19.13 -5.30
CA ASN A 256 1.67 19.22 -4.46
C ASN A 256 2.05 19.18 -2.96
N LYS A 257 1.99 20.36 -2.34
CA LYS A 257 2.32 20.56 -0.93
C LYS A 257 1.40 19.82 0.04
N ASP A 258 0.13 19.62 -0.31
CA ASP A 258 -0.81 18.91 0.55
C ASP A 258 -0.50 17.41 0.60
N LEU A 259 -0.15 16.82 -0.53
CA LEU A 259 0.19 15.40 -0.61
C LEU A 259 1.56 15.09 0.01
N CYS A 260 2.58 15.87 -0.35
CA CYS A 260 3.96 15.64 0.05
C CYS A 260 4.30 16.35 1.35
N ARG A 261 4.37 17.69 1.33
CA ARG A 261 4.82 18.50 2.47
C ARG A 261 3.93 18.35 3.71
N ASN A 262 2.61 18.27 3.57
CA ASN A 262 1.69 18.03 4.68
C ASN A 262 1.58 16.53 5.07
N GLY A 263 2.31 15.64 4.38
CA GLY A 263 2.46 14.24 4.75
C GLY A 263 1.21 13.39 4.55
N ARG A 264 0.27 13.78 3.66
CA ARG A 264 -0.97 13.02 3.43
C ARG A 264 -0.70 11.66 2.80
N ILE A 265 0.26 11.55 1.88
CA ILE A 265 0.69 10.25 1.33
C ILE A 265 1.29 9.37 2.44
N LEU A 266 2.17 9.91 3.29
CA LEU A 266 2.70 9.17 4.46
C LEU A 266 1.59 8.72 5.42
N SER A 267 0.59 9.56 5.64
CA SER A 267 -0.55 9.22 6.49
C SER A 267 -1.37 8.07 5.93
N LEU A 268 -1.63 8.06 4.61
CA LEU A 268 -2.28 6.94 3.93
C LEU A 268 -1.44 5.67 4.06
N SER A 269 -0.14 5.76 3.76
CA SER A 269 0.80 4.65 3.86
C SER A 269 0.83 4.06 5.25
N LEU A 270 0.89 4.89 6.29
CA LEU A 270 0.82 4.43 7.68
C LEU A 270 -0.50 3.72 8.01
N THR A 271 -1.64 4.21 7.53
CA THR A 271 -2.93 3.53 7.70
C THR A 271 -2.90 2.13 7.08
N ILE A 272 -2.37 2.00 5.87
CA ILE A 272 -2.26 0.71 5.16
C ILE A 272 -1.28 -0.24 5.85
N LEU A 273 -0.10 0.25 6.27
CA LEU A 273 0.90 -0.58 6.95
C LEU A 273 0.43 -1.10 8.32
N LYS A 274 -0.48 -0.36 8.98
CA LYS A 274 -1.12 -0.76 10.24
C LYS A 274 -2.23 -1.80 10.07
N LEU A 275 -2.70 -2.07 8.84
CA LEU A 275 -3.67 -3.13 8.60
C LEU A 275 -3.09 -4.48 9.06
N GLY A 276 -3.83 -5.15 9.93
CA GLY A 276 -3.55 -6.51 10.40
C GLY A 276 -4.72 -7.43 10.09
N VAL A 277 -4.44 -8.73 10.00
CA VAL A 277 -5.49 -9.75 9.90
C VAL A 277 -5.88 -10.16 11.32
N PRO A 278 -7.14 -9.96 11.75
CA PRO A 278 -7.61 -10.39 13.07
C PRO A 278 -7.46 -11.90 13.25
N GLU A 279 -7.31 -12.34 14.51
CA GLU A 279 -7.09 -13.75 14.87
C GLU A 279 -8.16 -14.69 14.29
N CYS A 280 -9.42 -14.29 14.36
CA CYS A 280 -10.58 -15.01 13.84
C CYS A 280 -10.61 -15.14 12.30
N LEU A 281 -9.80 -14.34 11.59
CA LEU A 281 -9.68 -14.33 10.14
C LEU A 281 -8.34 -14.89 9.65
N LYS A 282 -7.47 -15.40 10.54
CA LYS A 282 -6.17 -15.97 10.16
C LYS A 282 -6.27 -17.15 9.20
N GLY A 283 -7.40 -17.86 9.17
CA GLY A 283 -7.68 -18.91 8.18
C GLY A 283 -8.04 -18.39 6.77
N SER A 284 -8.32 -17.08 6.62
CA SER A 284 -8.70 -16.47 5.34
C SER A 284 -7.48 -16.04 4.53
N ALA A 285 -7.01 -16.94 3.66
CA ALA A 285 -5.88 -16.69 2.76
C ALA A 285 -6.08 -15.49 1.82
N HIS A 286 -7.31 -15.23 1.41
CA HIS A 286 -7.64 -14.14 0.49
C HIS A 286 -7.51 -12.75 1.14
N ILE A 287 -7.92 -12.60 2.40
CA ILE A 287 -7.78 -11.32 3.13
C ILE A 287 -6.31 -11.04 3.43
N ALA A 288 -5.58 -12.04 3.94
CA ALA A 288 -4.16 -11.90 4.25
C ALA A 288 -3.33 -11.51 3.01
N SER A 289 -3.57 -12.20 1.88
CA SER A 289 -2.88 -11.88 0.62
C SER A 289 -3.25 -10.50 0.07
N SER A 290 -4.52 -10.09 0.16
CA SER A 290 -4.95 -8.76 -0.28
C SER A 290 -4.34 -7.64 0.57
N ILE A 291 -4.28 -7.79 1.89
CA ILE A 291 -3.58 -6.83 2.77
C ILE A 291 -2.09 -6.76 2.43
N SER A 292 -1.46 -7.90 2.14
CA SER A 292 -0.06 -7.93 1.68
C SER A 292 0.12 -7.11 0.39
N ARG A 293 -0.74 -7.32 -0.61
CA ARG A 293 -0.68 -6.57 -1.89
C ARG A 293 -0.95 -5.07 -1.72
N LEU A 294 -1.87 -4.69 -0.82
CA LEU A 294 -2.08 -3.28 -0.45
C LEU A 294 -0.80 -2.65 0.12
N LYS A 295 -0.11 -3.35 1.04
CA LYS A 295 1.17 -2.89 1.59
C LYS A 295 2.23 -2.79 0.50
N ALA A 296 2.34 -3.79 -0.37
CA ALA A 296 3.31 -3.77 -1.46
C ALA A 296 3.12 -2.56 -2.39
N LYS A 297 1.86 -2.31 -2.80
CA LYS A 297 1.52 -1.21 -3.72
C LYS A 297 1.76 0.16 -3.08
N VAL A 298 1.39 0.37 -1.82
CA VAL A 298 1.63 1.68 -1.18
C VAL A 298 3.11 1.93 -0.89
N LEU A 299 3.86 0.90 -0.48
CA LEU A 299 5.31 1.02 -0.34
C LEU A 299 5.96 1.34 -1.68
N SER A 300 5.49 0.72 -2.77
CA SER A 300 5.97 1.02 -4.12
C SER A 300 5.69 2.47 -4.52
N ILE A 301 4.52 3.03 -4.19
CA ILE A 301 4.23 4.47 -4.41
C ILE A 301 5.27 5.33 -3.70
N VAL A 302 5.52 5.09 -2.40
CA VAL A 302 6.49 5.88 -1.64
C VAL A 302 7.91 5.72 -2.21
N VAL A 303 8.31 4.52 -2.64
CA VAL A 303 9.59 4.29 -3.33
C VAL A 303 9.68 5.15 -4.59
N GLN A 304 8.65 5.14 -5.45
CA GLN A 304 8.65 5.95 -6.67
C GLN A 304 8.84 7.44 -6.35
N LEU A 305 8.16 7.97 -5.34
CA LEU A 305 8.27 9.37 -4.93
C LEU A 305 9.67 9.71 -4.40
N CYS A 306 10.25 8.85 -3.56
CA CYS A 306 11.58 9.07 -3.01
C CYS A 306 12.70 9.00 -4.06
N GLU A 307 12.56 8.15 -5.07
CA GLU A 307 13.55 7.95 -6.13
C GLU A 307 13.39 8.93 -7.31
N ALA A 308 12.56 9.96 -7.17
CA ALA A 308 12.39 10.97 -8.21
C ALA A 308 13.64 11.88 -8.30
N GLU A 309 14.06 12.18 -9.53
CA GLU A 309 15.28 12.97 -9.80
C GLU A 309 15.07 14.49 -9.60
N GLY A 310 13.82 14.95 -9.58
CA GLY A 310 13.48 16.38 -9.55
C GLY A 310 13.44 16.95 -8.13
N ILE A 311 12.27 16.91 -7.51
CA ILE A 311 12.05 17.36 -6.14
C ILE A 311 12.28 16.19 -5.18
N SER A 312 13.13 16.38 -4.18
CA SER A 312 13.35 15.39 -3.12
C SER A 312 12.12 15.30 -2.23
N TYR A 313 11.43 14.16 -2.27
CA TYR A 313 10.25 13.91 -1.44
C TYR A 313 10.56 13.99 0.07
N LEU A 314 11.73 13.48 0.48
CA LEU A 314 12.11 13.47 1.88
C LEU A 314 12.47 14.86 2.40
N ASP A 315 13.06 15.70 1.56
CA ASP A 315 13.29 17.11 1.92
C ASP A 315 11.96 17.86 2.09
N GLU A 316 11.00 17.65 1.18
CA GLU A 316 9.66 18.24 1.30
C GLU A 316 8.96 17.82 2.61
N VAL A 317 9.05 16.53 2.96
CA VAL A 317 8.53 15.99 4.24
C VAL A 317 9.26 16.59 5.45
N ALA A 318 10.58 16.78 5.36
CA ALA A 318 11.40 17.32 6.44
C ALA A 318 11.12 18.81 6.72
N THR A 319 10.54 19.55 5.77
CA THR A 319 10.26 20.99 5.95
C THR A 319 9.26 21.31 7.07
N LEU A 320 8.43 20.36 7.50
CA LEU A 320 7.45 20.54 8.57
C LEU A 320 7.68 19.53 9.70
N PRO A 321 7.79 19.96 10.98
CA PRO A 321 8.05 19.05 12.10
C PRO A 321 7.04 17.89 12.22
N LYS A 322 5.75 18.16 11.97
CA LYS A 322 4.69 17.14 12.00
C LYS A 322 4.88 16.09 10.90
N SER A 323 5.24 16.53 9.69
CA SER A 323 5.48 15.64 8.55
C SER A 323 6.76 14.84 8.74
N MET A 324 7.81 15.46 9.28
CA MET A 324 9.03 14.77 9.67
C MET A 324 8.76 13.66 10.69
N GLN A 325 7.94 13.92 11.73
CA GLN A 325 7.54 12.90 12.69
C GLN A 325 6.74 11.76 12.03
N LEU A 326 5.85 12.08 11.07
CA LEU A 326 5.16 11.07 10.27
C LEU A 326 6.15 10.22 9.45
N GLY A 327 7.14 10.85 8.82
CA GLY A 327 8.21 10.18 8.08
C GLY A 327 9.00 9.21 8.97
N GLN A 328 9.42 9.66 10.16
CA GLN A 328 10.14 8.83 11.12
C GLN A 328 9.27 7.64 11.58
N THR A 329 8.00 7.90 11.88
CA THR A 329 7.04 6.84 12.26
C THR A 329 6.85 5.83 11.12
N PHE A 330 6.77 6.31 9.88
CA PHE A 330 6.67 5.47 8.69
C PHE A 330 7.92 4.61 8.51
N ALA A 331 9.11 5.20 8.59
CA ALA A 331 10.38 4.48 8.47
C ALA A 331 10.52 3.38 9.55
N LEU A 332 10.14 3.67 10.80
CA LEU A 332 10.09 2.67 11.87
C LEU A 332 9.11 1.54 11.56
N LYS A 333 7.95 1.85 10.97
CA LYS A 333 6.97 0.82 10.59
C LYS A 333 7.46 -0.04 9.43
N VAL A 334 8.23 0.52 8.49
CA VAL A 334 8.91 -0.24 7.43
C VAL A 334 9.94 -1.22 8.04
N LEU A 335 10.74 -0.77 9.00
CA LEU A 335 11.67 -1.66 9.71
C LEU A 335 10.96 -2.78 10.48
N ASP A 336 9.81 -2.50 11.11
CA ASP A 336 8.99 -3.49 11.81
C ASP A 336 8.50 -4.62 10.87
N LEU A 337 8.11 -4.28 9.64
CA LEU A 337 7.76 -5.27 8.61
C LEU A 337 8.95 -6.19 8.30
N LEU A 338 10.14 -5.61 8.12
CA LEU A 338 11.34 -6.37 7.82
C LEU A 338 11.76 -7.26 9.01
N LYS A 339 11.71 -6.73 10.23
CA LYS A 339 11.98 -7.50 11.47
C LYS A 339 11.03 -8.69 11.61
N THR A 340 9.75 -8.49 11.30
CA THR A 340 8.77 -9.58 11.35
C THR A 340 9.06 -10.66 10.30
N ALA A 341 9.47 -10.25 9.09
CA ALA A 341 9.70 -11.16 7.97
C ALA A 341 11.02 -11.93 8.04
N PHE A 342 12.09 -11.27 8.51
CA PHE A 342 13.42 -11.87 8.70
C PHE A 342 13.66 -12.35 10.14
N GLY A 343 12.64 -12.23 11.00
CA GLY A 343 12.61 -12.70 12.37
C GLY A 343 12.94 -14.19 12.49
N ARG A 344 13.69 -14.60 13.53
CA ARG A 344 13.80 -16.03 13.87
C ARG A 344 12.38 -16.54 14.17
N LYS A 345 11.82 -17.39 13.30
CA LYS A 345 10.59 -18.11 13.61
C LYS A 345 10.84 -18.93 14.88
N GLU A 346 10.18 -18.60 16.00
CA GLU A 346 10.05 -19.58 17.07
C GLU A 346 9.48 -20.85 16.43
N LYS A 347 10.04 -22.01 16.80
CA LYS A 347 9.58 -23.31 16.28
C LYS A 347 8.09 -23.46 16.59
N SER A 348 7.22 -23.07 15.66
CA SER A 348 5.80 -23.35 15.77
C SER A 348 5.64 -24.86 15.73
N VAL A 349 4.90 -25.38 16.71
CA VAL A 349 4.53 -26.80 16.80
C VAL A 349 4.02 -27.27 15.43
N ALA A 350 4.62 -28.34 14.93
CA ALA A 350 4.28 -28.97 13.66
C ALA A 350 2.75 -29.17 13.58
N GLY A 351 2.09 -28.48 12.66
CA GLY A 351 0.65 -28.65 12.49
C GLY A 351 -0.05 -27.69 11.53
N SER A 352 0.39 -26.44 11.38
CA SER A 352 -0.12 -25.58 10.30
C SER A 352 0.78 -25.71 9.09
N HIS A 353 0.23 -26.19 7.97
CA HIS A 353 0.80 -25.83 6.67
C HIS A 353 0.84 -24.30 6.61
N ASP A 354 2.00 -23.76 6.96
CA ASP A 354 2.33 -22.34 6.90
C ASP A 354 2.27 -22.00 5.41
N LYS A 355 1.08 -21.66 4.91
CA LYS A 355 0.91 -21.01 3.61
C LYS A 355 1.60 -19.66 3.76
N SER A 356 2.92 -19.66 3.65
CA SER A 356 3.77 -18.48 3.58
C SER A 356 3.30 -17.70 2.37
N TYR A 357 2.44 -16.70 2.60
CA TYR A 357 2.02 -15.79 1.55
C TYR A 357 3.27 -15.12 0.97
N PRO A 358 3.36 -14.97 -0.36
CA PRO A 358 4.48 -14.25 -0.95
C PRO A 358 4.45 -12.79 -0.43
N MET A 359 5.37 -12.47 0.47
CA MET A 359 5.61 -11.11 1.00
C MET A 359 6.57 -10.33 0.11
N GLY A 360 6.96 -10.90 -1.02
CA GLY A 360 8.07 -10.47 -1.83
C GLY A 360 8.16 -9.00 -2.19
N SER A 361 7.13 -8.52 -2.88
CA SER A 361 7.03 -7.10 -3.26
C SER A 361 6.95 -6.17 -2.05
N VAL A 362 6.39 -6.62 -0.92
CA VAL A 362 6.42 -5.88 0.35
C VAL A 362 7.87 -5.76 0.83
N LEU A 363 8.60 -6.87 0.88
CA LEU A 363 9.96 -6.91 1.40
C LEU A 363 10.94 -6.13 0.53
N ILE A 364 10.84 -6.25 -0.79
CA ILE A 364 11.73 -5.51 -1.69
C ILE A 364 11.48 -4.01 -1.63
N SER A 365 10.21 -3.58 -1.60
CA SER A 365 9.86 -2.16 -1.49
C SER A 365 10.26 -1.61 -0.13
N ALA A 366 10.07 -2.39 0.93
CA ALA A 366 10.53 -2.04 2.27
C ALA A 366 12.05 -1.89 2.33
N LEU A 367 12.83 -2.83 1.78
CA LEU A 367 14.29 -2.74 1.71
C LEU A 367 14.78 -1.54 0.92
N ARG A 368 14.14 -1.24 -0.22
CA ARG A 368 14.44 -0.03 -1.02
C ARG A 368 14.16 1.25 -0.24
N LEU A 369 13.10 1.29 0.56
CA LEU A 369 12.84 2.43 1.43
C LEU A 369 13.89 2.55 2.55
N VAL A 370 14.33 1.44 3.14
CA VAL A 370 15.41 1.46 4.14
C VAL A 370 16.72 1.95 3.51
N ASP A 371 17.01 1.55 2.27
CA ASP A 371 18.14 2.06 1.46
C ASP A 371 18.04 3.59 1.32
N VAL A 372 16.92 4.10 0.80
CA VAL A 372 16.65 5.55 0.69
C VAL A 372 16.80 6.28 2.02
N PHE A 373 16.15 5.80 3.10
CA PHE A 373 16.21 6.46 4.41
C PHE A 373 17.61 6.41 5.05
N SER A 374 18.44 5.43 4.67
CA SER A 374 19.82 5.33 5.15
C SER A 374 20.77 6.31 4.46
N ASP A 375 20.44 6.74 3.24
CA ASP A 375 21.19 7.74 2.47
C ASP A 375 20.77 9.17 2.82
N ASP A 376 19.50 9.39 3.18
CA ASP A 376 18.97 10.73 3.46
C ASP A 376 19.46 11.33 4.78
N SER A 377 20.04 12.53 4.72
CA SER A 377 20.61 13.23 5.87
C SER A 377 19.61 13.58 6.99
N ASN A 378 18.34 13.82 6.67
CA ASN A 378 17.31 14.14 7.65
C ASN A 378 16.90 12.90 8.47
N PHE A 379 16.97 11.70 7.86
CA PHE A 379 16.51 10.46 8.47
C PHE A 379 17.64 9.61 9.07
N ARG A 380 18.79 9.56 8.39
CA ARG A 380 19.91 8.64 8.65
C ARG A 380 20.29 8.52 10.13
N SER A 381 20.56 9.64 10.81
CA SER A 381 21.03 9.65 12.20
C SER A 381 20.04 9.02 13.18
N SER A 382 18.75 9.32 13.01
CA SER A 382 17.63 8.75 13.79
C SER A 382 17.40 7.26 13.48
N PHE A 383 17.76 6.85 12.27
CA PHE A 383 17.48 5.53 11.73
C PHE A 383 18.54 4.49 12.10
N ILE A 384 19.81 4.89 12.26
CA ILE A 384 20.95 4.02 12.62
C ILE A 384 20.59 3.03 13.75
N ASN A 385 20.08 3.53 14.88
CA ASN A 385 19.80 2.69 16.05
C ASN A 385 18.75 1.60 15.77
N ASN A 386 17.78 1.92 14.92
CA ASN A 386 16.64 1.05 14.64
C ASN A 386 16.97 -0.01 13.57
N THR A 387 17.93 0.30 12.69
CA THR A 387 18.40 -0.57 11.60
C THR A 387 19.41 -1.62 12.08
N ILE A 388 20.24 -1.30 13.09
CA ILE A 388 21.25 -2.25 13.62
C ILE A 388 20.63 -3.60 14.04
N PRO A 389 19.57 -3.68 14.88
CA PRO A 389 18.97 -4.96 15.26
C PRO A 389 18.54 -5.81 14.06
N PHE A 390 18.00 -5.16 13.04
CA PHE A 390 17.55 -5.80 11.80
C PHE A 390 18.74 -6.35 10.99
N LEU A 391 19.80 -5.57 10.80
CA LEU A 391 21.00 -6.03 10.09
C LEU A 391 21.72 -7.15 10.84
N THR A 392 21.84 -7.03 12.16
CA THR A 392 22.44 -8.07 13.00
C THR A 392 21.65 -9.38 12.89
N GLN A 393 20.32 -9.33 12.89
CA GLN A 393 19.49 -10.52 12.71
C GLN A 393 19.76 -11.25 11.38
N ILE A 394 19.90 -10.51 10.29
CA ILE A 394 20.27 -11.09 8.98
C ILE A 394 21.69 -11.69 9.02
N LEU A 395 22.64 -10.93 9.56
CA LEU A 395 24.06 -11.30 9.55
C LEU A 395 24.40 -12.39 10.59
N ALA A 396 23.58 -12.59 11.61
CA ALA A 396 23.77 -13.61 12.64
C ALA A 396 23.15 -14.97 12.28
N SER A 397 22.50 -15.10 11.11
CA SER A 397 21.97 -16.38 10.63
C SER A 397 23.07 -17.45 10.51
N PRO A 398 22.73 -18.75 10.67
CA PRO A 398 23.65 -19.85 10.37
C PRO A 398 24.29 -19.67 9.00
N HIS A 399 25.60 -19.93 8.88
CA HIS A 399 26.36 -19.53 7.70
C HIS A 399 25.84 -20.13 6.39
N ASP A 400 25.51 -21.42 6.41
CA ASP A 400 25.02 -22.12 5.20
C ASP A 400 23.64 -21.58 4.77
N GLU A 401 22.78 -21.23 5.72
CA GLU A 401 21.48 -20.58 5.48
C GLU A 401 21.68 -19.15 4.95
N PHE A 402 22.64 -18.42 5.51
CA PHE A 402 22.98 -17.06 5.07
C PHE A 402 23.48 -17.07 3.63
N VAL A 403 24.44 -17.93 3.28
CA VAL A 403 25.02 -18.00 1.93
C VAL A 403 23.97 -18.43 0.91
N SER A 404 23.17 -19.45 1.22
CA SER A 404 22.10 -19.90 0.32
C SER A 404 21.00 -18.86 0.10
N SER A 405 20.69 -18.05 1.12
CA SER A 405 19.65 -17.01 1.05
C SER A 405 20.14 -15.70 0.43
N TRP A 406 21.31 -15.21 0.83
CA TRP A 406 21.78 -13.86 0.53
C TRP A 406 22.93 -13.79 -0.47
N CYS A 407 23.64 -14.91 -0.70
CA CYS A 407 24.84 -14.95 -1.56
C CYS A 407 24.70 -15.97 -2.69
N SER A 408 23.52 -16.12 -3.28
CA SER A 408 23.23 -17.12 -4.32
C SER A 408 22.59 -16.50 -5.56
N VAL A 409 22.75 -17.17 -6.71
CA VAL A 409 22.07 -16.80 -7.96
C VAL A 409 20.88 -17.76 -8.10
N ASN A 410 19.72 -17.31 -7.63
CA ASN A 410 18.39 -17.97 -7.59
C ASN A 410 18.09 -19.00 -6.48
N MET A 411 17.01 -18.71 -5.77
CA MET A 411 15.95 -19.68 -5.49
C MET A 411 14.88 -19.53 -6.59
N LEU A 412 14.31 -20.62 -7.11
CA LEU A 412 13.14 -20.66 -8.01
C LEU A 412 11.85 -20.17 -7.33
N VAL A 413 11.94 -19.26 -6.36
CA VAL A 413 10.78 -18.58 -5.81
C VAL A 413 10.56 -17.38 -6.70
N THR A 414 9.88 -17.61 -7.82
CA THR A 414 9.09 -16.55 -8.44
C THR A 414 8.12 -16.08 -7.36
N GLU A 415 8.39 -14.90 -6.81
CA GLU A 415 7.42 -14.29 -5.91
C GLU A 415 6.22 -13.91 -6.77
N ASP A 416 5.10 -14.58 -6.52
CA ASP A 416 3.84 -14.29 -7.19
C ASP A 416 3.34 -12.92 -6.71
N ASP A 417 3.89 -11.85 -7.27
CA ASP A 417 3.21 -10.56 -7.26
C ASP A 417 2.07 -10.64 -8.27
N ALA A 418 0.95 -10.01 -7.95
CA ALA A 418 -0.23 -10.06 -8.77
C ALA A 418 -0.93 -8.71 -8.84
N ASN A 419 -1.38 -8.40 -10.04
CA ASN A 419 -2.32 -7.32 -10.27
C ASN A 419 -3.73 -7.88 -10.28
N LEU A 420 -4.65 -7.13 -9.67
CA LEU A 420 -6.06 -7.46 -9.74
C LEU A 420 -6.57 -7.08 -11.13
N GLU A 421 -7.20 -8.03 -11.82
CA GLU A 421 -7.97 -7.76 -13.03
C GLU A 421 -9.37 -7.33 -12.59
N TYR A 422 -9.56 -6.02 -12.51
CA TYR A 422 -10.78 -5.46 -11.97
C TYR A 422 -11.94 -5.67 -12.95
N ASP A 423 -13.03 -6.25 -12.45
CA ASP A 423 -14.31 -6.32 -13.17
C ASP A 423 -15.28 -5.29 -12.56
N PRO A 424 -15.41 -4.10 -13.16
CA PRO A 424 -16.26 -3.04 -12.64
C PRO A 424 -17.75 -3.42 -12.63
N PHE A 425 -18.20 -4.31 -13.52
CA PHE A 425 -19.60 -4.71 -13.60
C PHE A 425 -19.99 -5.57 -12.41
N GLY A 426 -19.27 -6.67 -12.19
CA GLY A 426 -19.52 -7.57 -11.06
C GLY A 426 -19.28 -6.89 -9.71
N ALA A 427 -18.25 -6.05 -9.61
CA ALA A 427 -17.97 -5.29 -8.39
C ALA A 427 -19.14 -4.37 -8.01
N ALA A 428 -19.66 -3.60 -8.97
CA ALA A 428 -20.81 -2.72 -8.74
C ALA A 428 -22.07 -3.51 -8.39
N GLU A 429 -22.36 -4.63 -9.07
CA GLU A 429 -23.52 -5.48 -8.76
C GLU A 429 -23.51 -5.95 -7.29
N LEU A 430 -22.36 -6.43 -6.81
CA LEU A 430 -22.22 -6.90 -5.42
C LEU A 430 -22.36 -5.78 -4.41
N ALA A 431 -21.80 -4.61 -4.70
CA ALA A 431 -21.95 -3.45 -3.83
C ALA A 431 -23.42 -3.05 -3.68
N LEU A 432 -24.18 -3.06 -4.78
CA LEU A 432 -25.62 -2.79 -4.79
C LEU A 432 -26.41 -3.84 -4.00
N LEU A 433 -26.08 -5.13 -4.16
CA LEU A 433 -26.70 -6.23 -3.40
C LEU A 433 -26.35 -6.18 -1.91
N ALA A 434 -25.11 -5.86 -1.57
CA ALA A 434 -24.65 -5.73 -0.20
C ALA A 434 -25.29 -4.53 0.49
N ALA A 435 -25.40 -3.38 -0.19
CA ALA A 435 -26.05 -2.19 0.35
C ALA A 435 -27.56 -2.36 0.56
N SER A 436 -28.22 -3.20 -0.25
CA SER A 436 -29.64 -3.50 -0.12
C SER A 436 -29.95 -4.67 0.84
N ASN A 437 -28.94 -5.26 1.49
CA ASN A 437 -29.06 -6.48 2.31
C ASN A 437 -29.66 -7.69 1.57
N MET A 438 -29.52 -7.72 0.24
CA MET A 438 -30.03 -8.80 -0.63
C MET A 438 -28.93 -9.81 -1.02
N LEU A 439 -27.71 -9.65 -0.49
CA LEU A 439 -26.58 -10.50 -0.80
C LEU A 439 -26.66 -11.85 -0.05
N THR A 440 -26.64 -12.94 -0.81
CA THR A 440 -26.52 -14.30 -0.28
C THR A 440 -25.09 -14.81 -0.41
N GLU A 441 -24.71 -15.79 0.41
CA GLU A 441 -23.37 -16.41 0.37
C GLU A 441 -23.01 -16.95 -1.01
N ALA A 442 -23.97 -17.55 -1.73
CA ALA A 442 -23.76 -18.04 -3.09
C ALA A 442 -23.42 -16.92 -4.09
N LYS A 443 -24.01 -15.73 -3.92
CA LYS A 443 -23.74 -14.54 -4.76
C LYS A 443 -22.47 -13.81 -4.36
N ALA A 444 -22.05 -13.93 -3.10
CA ALA A 444 -20.85 -13.31 -2.56
C ALA A 444 -19.53 -14.02 -2.94
N ASN A 445 -19.60 -15.14 -3.67
CA ASN A 445 -18.44 -15.89 -4.18
C ASN A 445 -17.66 -15.20 -5.33
N TYR A 446 -17.96 -13.95 -5.62
CA TYR A 446 -17.24 -13.17 -6.60
C TYR A 446 -15.80 -12.92 -6.18
N LEU A 447 -14.89 -13.14 -7.12
CA LEU A 447 -13.46 -12.87 -6.96
C LEU A 447 -12.93 -12.33 -8.27
N CYS A 448 -12.36 -11.12 -8.24
CA CYS A 448 -11.59 -10.61 -9.36
C CYS A 448 -10.38 -11.54 -9.64
N PRO A 449 -10.10 -11.89 -10.91
CA PRO A 449 -8.92 -12.66 -11.27
C PRO A 449 -7.62 -11.94 -10.89
N LEU A 450 -6.56 -12.74 -10.71
CA LEU A 450 -5.21 -12.26 -10.44
C LEU A 450 -4.31 -12.51 -11.63
N ARG A 451 -3.65 -11.45 -12.12
CA ARG A 451 -2.62 -11.54 -13.15
C ARG A 451 -1.25 -11.56 -12.49
N ILE A 452 -0.58 -12.71 -12.56
CA ILE A 452 0.76 -12.90 -11.99
C ILE A 452 1.79 -12.07 -12.77
N ILE A 453 2.65 -11.36 -12.05
CA ILE A 453 3.74 -10.56 -12.59
C ILE A 453 5.04 -11.36 -12.48
N ASN A 454 5.64 -11.69 -13.63
CA ASN A 454 6.95 -12.32 -13.67
C ASN A 454 8.04 -11.24 -13.77
N THR A 455 8.83 -11.03 -12.72
CA THR A 455 9.99 -10.12 -12.78
C THR A 455 11.22 -10.82 -13.32
N ALA A 456 11.90 -10.20 -14.31
CA ALA A 456 13.07 -10.77 -14.99
C ALA A 456 14.40 -10.70 -14.20
N ILE A 457 14.51 -9.83 -13.19
CA ILE A 457 15.69 -9.75 -12.31
C ILE A 457 15.49 -10.70 -11.13
N PRO A 458 16.48 -11.57 -10.80
CA PRO A 458 16.42 -12.41 -9.60
C PRO A 458 16.16 -11.58 -8.34
N TYR A 459 15.00 -11.76 -7.73
CA TYR A 459 14.61 -11.10 -6.49
C TYR A 459 15.72 -11.13 -5.42
N ALA A 460 16.38 -12.29 -5.28
CA ALA A 460 17.49 -12.49 -4.34
C ALA A 460 18.63 -11.47 -4.55
N GLN A 461 19.02 -11.19 -5.79
CA GLN A 461 20.09 -10.24 -6.08
C GLN A 461 19.68 -8.81 -5.72
N ARG A 462 18.45 -8.41 -6.02
CA ARG A 462 17.95 -7.08 -5.67
C ARG A 462 17.87 -6.92 -4.14
N ARG A 463 17.38 -7.95 -3.44
CA ARG A 463 17.34 -8.00 -1.97
C ARG A 463 18.73 -7.81 -1.36
N THR A 464 19.70 -8.58 -1.84
CA THR A 464 21.09 -8.48 -1.38
C THR A 464 21.70 -7.13 -1.69
N SER A 465 21.48 -6.58 -2.89
CA SER A 465 21.97 -5.24 -3.24
C SER A 465 21.46 -4.15 -2.29
N CYS A 466 20.19 -4.20 -1.87
CA CYS A 466 19.65 -3.25 -0.90
C CYS A 466 20.38 -3.35 0.44
N VAL A 467 20.62 -4.56 0.96
CA VAL A 467 21.35 -4.74 2.24
C VAL A 467 22.77 -4.20 2.17
N VAL A 468 23.46 -4.41 1.04
CA VAL A 468 24.80 -3.85 0.84
C VAL A 468 24.78 -2.33 0.85
N LYS A 469 23.85 -1.71 0.10
CA LYS A 469 23.69 -0.24 0.06
C LYS A 469 23.34 0.33 1.43
N ILE A 470 22.42 -0.28 2.16
CA ILE A 470 22.08 0.14 3.53
C ILE A 470 23.32 0.17 4.42
N ILE A 471 24.15 -0.88 4.40
CA ILE A 471 25.39 -0.91 5.18
C ILE A 471 26.36 0.19 4.71
N ALA A 472 26.50 0.38 3.39
CA ALA A 472 27.36 1.40 2.82
C ALA A 472 26.92 2.82 3.22
N ASN A 473 25.63 3.16 3.04
CA ASN A 473 25.05 4.46 3.36
C ASN A 473 25.11 4.78 4.86
N LEU A 474 24.97 3.78 5.74
CA LEU A 474 25.13 3.98 7.18
C LEU A 474 26.61 4.09 7.59
N HIS A 475 27.53 3.47 6.85
CA HIS A 475 28.96 3.53 7.14
C HIS A 475 29.64 4.78 6.56
N VAL A 476 29.14 5.32 5.44
CA VAL A 476 29.78 6.42 4.72
C VAL A 476 29.89 7.66 5.60
N PHE A 477 31.07 8.27 5.56
CA PHE A 477 31.34 9.56 6.16
C PHE A 477 31.83 10.50 5.07
N VAL A 478 31.05 11.55 4.79
CA VAL A 478 31.41 12.56 3.79
C VAL A 478 31.90 13.82 4.51
N PRO A 479 33.20 14.15 4.42
CA PRO A 479 33.74 15.36 5.02
C PRO A 479 32.98 16.60 4.54
N ASN A 480 32.68 17.52 5.46
CA ASN A 480 31.93 18.77 5.23
C ASN A 480 30.42 18.62 5.02
N ILE A 481 29.88 17.41 4.93
CA ILE A 481 28.42 17.15 4.93
C ILE A 481 28.01 16.56 6.28
N CYS A 482 28.72 15.52 6.73
CA CYS A 482 28.47 14.89 8.03
C CYS A 482 29.07 15.71 9.18
N GLU A 483 28.40 15.73 10.32
CA GLU A 483 29.00 16.24 11.56
C GLU A 483 30.13 15.29 12.01
N GLU A 484 31.20 15.83 12.60
CA GLU A 484 32.36 15.02 12.98
C GLU A 484 32.01 13.92 14.01
N GLN A 485 30.98 14.15 14.83
CA GLN A 485 30.44 13.15 15.76
C GLN A 485 29.80 11.94 15.06
N GLU A 486 29.45 12.05 13.78
CA GLU A 486 28.90 10.96 12.98
C GLU A 486 29.99 10.04 12.41
N ARG A 487 31.27 10.43 12.48
CA ARG A 487 32.37 9.59 11.99
C ARG A 487 32.40 8.28 12.77
N ASP A 488 32.39 7.16 12.03
CA ASP A 488 32.35 5.79 12.56
C ASP A 488 31.17 5.53 13.53
N LEU A 489 30.15 6.40 13.58
CA LEU A 489 29.04 6.32 14.53
C LEU A 489 28.26 5.00 14.37
N PHE A 490 27.98 4.61 13.12
CA PHE A 490 27.33 3.33 12.82
C PHE A 490 28.15 2.15 13.33
N LEU A 491 29.46 2.14 13.06
CA LEU A 491 30.37 1.08 13.50
C LEU A 491 30.37 0.95 15.03
N HIS A 492 30.53 2.06 15.75
CA HIS A 492 30.54 2.05 17.22
C HIS A 492 29.21 1.59 17.82
N LYS A 493 28.09 2.04 17.27
CA LYS A 493 26.78 1.58 17.72
C LYS A 493 26.54 0.10 17.43
N PHE A 494 26.99 -0.39 16.27
CA PHE A 494 26.92 -1.80 15.90
C PHE A 494 27.76 -2.67 16.86
N GLN A 495 28.98 -2.24 17.18
CA GLN A 495 29.85 -2.89 18.17
C GLN A 495 29.19 -2.96 19.55
N ASN A 496 28.63 -1.86 20.03
CA ASN A 496 27.95 -1.79 21.32
C ASN A 496 26.74 -2.74 21.36
N TYR A 497 25.97 -2.83 20.28
CA TYR A 497 24.83 -3.74 20.18
C TYR A 497 25.25 -5.21 20.30
N LEU A 498 26.32 -5.61 19.59
CA LEU A 498 26.85 -6.98 19.69
C LEU A 498 27.35 -7.32 21.09
N LEU A 499 27.91 -6.35 21.82
CA LEU A 499 28.33 -6.55 23.21
C LEU A 499 27.14 -6.74 24.15
N SER A 500 26.04 -5.99 23.97
CA SER A 500 24.87 -6.06 24.84
C SER A 500 24.02 -7.32 24.66
N GLU A 501 23.96 -7.88 23.45
CA GLU A 501 23.15 -9.08 23.14
C GLU A 501 23.90 -10.41 23.40
N SER A 502 25.23 -10.38 23.59
CA SER A 502 26.00 -11.61 23.84
C SER A 502 25.63 -12.24 25.20
N PRO A 503 25.06 -13.47 25.26
CA PRO A 503 24.79 -14.14 26.52
C PRO A 503 26.10 -14.42 27.25
N ARG A 504 26.11 -14.35 28.58
CA ARG A 504 27.21 -14.94 29.37
C ARG A 504 27.31 -16.42 28.98
N PRO A 505 28.47 -16.92 28.54
CA PRO A 505 28.61 -18.30 28.09
C PRO A 505 28.24 -19.26 29.23
N SER A 506 27.29 -20.16 28.98
CA SER A 506 27.03 -21.31 29.86
C SER A 506 27.88 -22.50 29.41
N LEU A 507 28.31 -23.30 30.38
CA LEU A 507 29.31 -24.37 30.21
C LEU A 507 28.87 -25.50 29.25
N ASP A 508 27.57 -25.61 28.97
CA ASP A 508 26.97 -26.76 28.27
C ASP A 508 26.73 -26.52 26.77
N ASN A 509 26.96 -25.31 26.25
CA ASN A 509 26.91 -25.01 24.82
C ASN A 509 28.02 -23.99 24.49
N PRO A 510 29.06 -24.35 23.71
CA PRO A 510 29.95 -23.36 23.13
C PRO A 510 29.16 -22.63 22.04
N ALA A 511 28.33 -21.66 22.45
CA ALA A 511 27.63 -20.79 21.53
C ALA A 511 28.69 -20.15 20.62
N SER A 512 28.56 -20.37 19.31
CA SER A 512 29.25 -19.54 18.32
C SER A 512 29.00 -18.09 18.70
N ASP A 513 30.05 -17.36 19.08
CA ASP A 513 29.98 -15.93 19.38
C ASP A 513 29.24 -15.25 18.21
N GLU A 514 28.13 -14.57 18.51
CA GLU A 514 27.28 -13.92 17.50
C GLU A 514 28.11 -12.96 16.64
N ALA A 515 29.07 -12.28 17.26
CA ALA A 515 30.03 -11.41 16.60
C ALA A 515 30.90 -12.17 15.57
N SER A 516 31.26 -13.43 15.85
CA SER A 516 32.00 -14.30 14.92
C SER A 516 31.13 -14.73 13.74
N ALA A 517 29.86 -15.08 13.99
CA ALA A 517 28.91 -15.43 12.94
C ALA A 517 28.68 -14.24 11.99
N VAL A 518 28.45 -13.04 12.54
CA VAL A 518 28.31 -11.79 11.79
C VAL A 518 29.53 -11.49 10.94
N CYS A 519 30.74 -11.57 11.51
CA CYS A 519 31.97 -11.32 10.75
C CYS A 519 32.17 -12.31 9.59
N ARG A 520 31.87 -13.59 9.82
CA ARG A 520 31.96 -14.62 8.79
C ARG A 520 30.97 -14.36 7.65
N ASN A 521 29.72 -14.02 7.97
CA ASN A 521 28.68 -13.74 6.97
C ASN A 521 28.94 -12.43 6.21
N LEU A 522 29.46 -11.39 6.86
CA LEU A 522 29.92 -10.17 6.20
C LEU A 522 31.04 -10.44 5.18
N GLY A 523 31.95 -11.36 5.50
CA GLY A 523 32.99 -11.81 4.56
C GLY A 523 32.40 -12.42 3.27
N SER A 524 31.43 -13.33 3.41
CA SER A 524 30.72 -13.91 2.26
C SER A 524 29.92 -12.87 1.48
N LEU A 525 29.25 -11.96 2.19
CA LEU A 525 28.48 -10.88 1.57
C LEU A 525 29.37 -9.96 0.75
N SER A 526 30.51 -9.52 1.29
CA SER A 526 31.48 -8.68 0.59
C SER A 526 32.06 -9.38 -0.65
N HIS A 527 32.33 -10.69 -0.56
CA HIS A 527 32.77 -11.46 -1.71
C HIS A 527 31.69 -11.52 -2.81
N TYR A 528 30.45 -11.82 -2.44
CA TYR A 528 29.34 -11.91 -3.37
C TYR A 528 28.96 -10.57 -3.99
N ALA A 529 29.02 -9.47 -3.22
CA ALA A 529 28.66 -8.13 -3.68
C ALA A 529 29.44 -7.69 -4.94
N LYS A 530 30.71 -8.12 -5.06
CA LYS A 530 31.54 -7.87 -6.26
C LYS A 530 30.91 -8.44 -7.54
N SER A 531 30.19 -9.56 -7.44
CA SER A 531 29.49 -10.17 -8.58
C SER A 531 28.24 -9.40 -9.03
N LEU A 532 27.77 -8.44 -8.23
CA LEU A 532 26.58 -7.63 -8.53
C LEU A 532 26.90 -6.33 -9.28
N ILE A 533 28.18 -5.94 -9.37
CA ILE A 533 28.63 -4.75 -10.11
C ILE A 533 28.32 -4.86 -11.62
N PRO A 534 28.63 -5.98 -12.32
CA PRO A 534 28.35 -6.10 -13.74
C PRO A 534 26.85 -5.98 -14.10
N ASN A 535 25.97 -6.33 -13.16
CA ASN A 535 24.52 -6.24 -13.33
C ASN A 535 23.96 -4.85 -12.99
N LYS A 536 24.82 -3.85 -12.71
CA LYS A 536 24.45 -2.47 -12.33
C LYS A 536 23.55 -2.37 -11.09
N LEU A 537 23.59 -3.38 -10.22
CA LEU A 537 22.86 -3.36 -8.95
C LEU A 537 23.63 -2.64 -7.85
N LEU A 538 24.97 -2.67 -7.92
CA LEU A 538 25.89 -2.00 -7.02
C LEU A 538 26.95 -1.25 -7.82
N ASN A 539 27.47 -0.16 -7.25
CA ASN A 539 28.65 0.53 -7.75
C ASN A 539 29.92 0.06 -6.98
N GLU A 540 31.10 0.53 -7.39
CA GLU A 540 32.37 0.17 -6.73
C GLU A 540 32.47 0.73 -5.31
N ASP A 541 31.90 1.92 -5.06
CA ASP A 541 31.92 2.59 -3.76
C ASP A 541 31.09 1.83 -2.71
N ASP A 542 29.92 1.32 -3.08
CA ASP A 542 29.04 0.49 -2.23
C ASP A 542 29.83 -0.73 -1.71
N VAL A 543 30.56 -1.40 -2.62
CA VAL A 543 31.34 -2.60 -2.32
C VAL A 543 32.59 -2.27 -1.50
N HIS A 544 33.22 -1.13 -1.78
CA HIS A 544 34.35 -0.63 -1.00
C HIS A 544 33.94 -0.34 0.45
N LEU A 545 32.88 0.44 0.66
CA LEU A 545 32.36 0.81 1.98
C LEU A 545 31.94 -0.42 2.79
N LEU A 546 31.28 -1.39 2.18
CA LEU A 546 30.96 -2.68 2.83
C LEU A 546 32.24 -3.41 3.29
N SER A 547 33.26 -3.43 2.43
CA SER A 547 34.52 -4.13 2.72
C SER A 547 35.30 -3.44 3.84
N GLU A 548 35.30 -2.10 3.87
CA GLU A 548 35.89 -1.31 4.95
C GLU A 548 35.18 -1.59 6.29
N PHE A 549 33.85 -1.52 6.31
CA PHE A 549 33.04 -1.83 7.48
C PHE A 549 33.34 -3.25 8.01
N ALA A 550 33.33 -4.24 7.11
CA ALA A 550 33.61 -5.63 7.47
C ALA A 550 35.03 -5.81 8.04
N CYS A 551 36.03 -5.12 7.48
CA CYS A 551 37.41 -5.17 7.95
C CYS A 551 37.56 -4.55 9.35
N LYS A 552 36.98 -3.37 9.57
CA LYS A 552 37.00 -2.69 10.88
C LYS A 552 36.30 -3.54 11.96
N LEU A 553 35.13 -4.11 11.66
CA LEU A 553 34.40 -4.95 12.59
C LEU A 553 35.16 -6.25 12.91
N GLN A 554 35.75 -6.91 11.91
CA GLN A 554 36.55 -8.12 12.12
C GLN A 554 37.79 -7.86 12.98
N THR A 555 38.46 -6.73 12.76
CA THR A 555 39.63 -6.31 13.56
C THR A 555 39.25 -6.08 15.01
N TRP A 556 38.11 -5.43 15.25
CA TRP A 556 37.56 -5.24 16.59
C TRP A 556 37.22 -6.58 17.27
N CYS A 557 36.53 -7.51 16.59
CA CYS A 557 36.20 -8.82 17.16
C CYS A 557 37.46 -9.61 17.60
N LYS A 558 38.54 -9.55 16.81
CA LYS A 558 39.83 -10.17 17.17
C LYS A 558 40.44 -9.55 18.43
N SER A 559 40.34 -8.22 18.57
CA SER A 559 40.80 -7.50 19.76
C SER A 559 40.01 -7.89 21.02
N VAL A 560 38.67 -7.94 20.91
CA VAL A 560 37.79 -8.33 22.02
C VAL A 560 38.00 -9.79 22.42
N ALA A 561 38.17 -10.71 21.47
CA ALA A 561 38.50 -12.11 21.76
C ALA A 561 39.89 -12.26 22.43
N GLY A 562 40.87 -11.45 22.03
CA GLY A 562 42.18 -11.36 22.68
C GLY A 562 42.11 -10.85 24.12
N LEU A 563 41.21 -9.89 24.40
CA LEU A 563 40.94 -9.38 25.75
C LEU A 563 40.22 -10.42 26.62
N ARG A 564 39.24 -11.16 26.08
CA ARG A 564 38.54 -12.25 26.80
C ARG A 564 39.49 -13.39 27.17
N THR A 565 40.35 -13.82 26.25
CA THR A 565 41.37 -14.86 26.52
C THR A 565 42.45 -14.41 27.52
N LEU A 566 42.76 -13.11 27.60
CA LEU A 566 43.65 -12.55 28.63
C LEU A 566 42.95 -12.44 30.01
N GLN A 567 41.65 -12.17 30.05
CA GLN A 567 40.86 -12.13 31.27
C GLN A 567 40.57 -13.53 31.83
N GLU A 568 40.29 -14.52 30.98
CA GLU A 568 40.20 -15.94 31.37
C GLU A 568 41.52 -16.44 31.92
N LYS A 569 42.65 -16.14 31.25
CA LYS A 569 43.98 -16.40 31.82
C LYS A 569 44.17 -15.69 33.16
N ARG A 570 43.81 -14.42 33.30
CA ARG A 570 43.96 -13.72 34.60
C ARG A 570 43.04 -14.28 35.71
N GLY A 571 41.86 -14.81 35.34
CA GLY A 571 40.96 -15.55 36.22
C GLY A 571 41.56 -16.88 36.70
N ASP A 572 42.16 -17.65 35.80
CA ASP A 572 42.88 -18.89 36.14
C ASP A 572 44.08 -18.64 37.07
N TRP A 573 44.78 -17.51 36.91
CA TRP A 573 45.86 -17.13 37.83
C TRP A 573 45.34 -16.77 39.23
N ASN A 574 44.16 -16.18 39.34
CA ASN A 574 43.52 -15.89 40.63
C ASN A 574 42.96 -17.16 41.31
N VAL A 575 42.52 -18.15 40.53
CA VAL A 575 42.10 -19.47 41.05
C VAL A 575 43.32 -20.31 41.47
N ALA A 576 44.44 -20.21 40.77
CA ALA A 576 45.70 -20.85 41.16
C ALA A 576 46.32 -20.25 42.45
N LEU A 577 46.09 -18.95 42.72
CA LEU A 577 46.51 -18.30 43.96
C LEU A 577 45.56 -18.56 45.14
N ALA A 578 44.29 -18.87 44.89
CA ALA A 578 43.33 -19.25 45.93
C ALA A 578 43.47 -20.71 46.40
N THR A 579 44.18 -21.56 45.64
CA THR A 579 44.36 -22.99 45.93
C THR A 579 45.66 -23.33 46.66
N SER A 580 46.46 -22.33 47.07
CA SER A 580 47.79 -22.51 47.68
C SER A 580 47.90 -22.15 49.18
N PHE A 581 46.78 -21.97 49.91
CA PHE A 581 46.79 -21.92 51.38
C PHE A 581 45.60 -22.71 51.98
N PRO A 582 45.84 -23.82 52.71
CA PRO A 582 44.81 -24.44 53.51
C PRO A 582 44.93 -23.94 54.96
N LEU A 583 43.86 -23.40 55.54
CA LEU A 583 43.64 -23.49 56.99
C LEU A 583 42.15 -23.37 57.32
N SER A 584 41.77 -24.24 58.23
CA SER A 584 40.46 -24.77 58.58
C SER A 584 39.59 -23.87 59.47
N SER A 585 38.28 -23.93 59.23
CA SER A 585 37.11 -23.79 60.11
C SER A 585 37.29 -23.43 61.59
N VAL A 586 36.51 -22.46 62.10
CA VAL A 586 35.74 -22.54 63.37
C VAL A 586 34.47 -21.66 63.33
N TYR A 587 33.32 -22.35 63.44
CA TYR A 587 32.02 -22.05 64.08
C TYR A 587 31.30 -20.68 64.10
N SER A 588 29.98 -20.84 63.96
CA SER A 588 28.82 -19.94 64.13
C SER A 588 28.53 -19.52 65.58
N VAL A 589 27.89 -18.34 65.77
CA VAL A 589 26.59 -18.09 66.44
C VAL A 589 26.50 -16.66 67.01
N SER A 590 25.33 -16.07 66.81
CA SER A 590 24.77 -14.75 67.13
C SER A 590 24.77 -14.31 68.62
N HIS A 591 24.87 -13.00 68.90
CA HIS A 591 23.93 -12.24 69.76
C HIS A 591 24.18 -10.71 69.78
N GLU A 592 23.08 -9.96 69.82
CA GLU A 592 22.92 -8.51 70.01
C GLU A 592 23.44 -7.97 71.36
N ILE A 593 23.72 -6.65 71.44
CA ILE A 593 23.37 -5.72 72.56
C ILE A 593 23.57 -4.24 72.15
N TYR A 594 22.45 -3.52 72.04
CA TYR A 594 22.09 -2.19 72.57
C TYR A 594 22.98 -0.92 72.46
N THR A 595 22.50 0.02 71.63
CA THR A 595 22.08 1.43 71.90
C THR A 595 23.00 2.56 72.42
N LYS A 596 22.67 3.76 71.88
CA LYS A 596 22.62 5.14 72.45
C LYS A 596 23.79 6.09 72.16
N GLY A 597 23.43 7.23 71.55
CA GLY A 597 24.27 8.42 71.47
C GLY A 597 23.76 9.44 70.46
N GLN A 598 22.68 10.13 70.80
CA GLN A 598 22.06 11.21 70.04
C GLN A 598 22.86 12.54 70.22
N ILE A 599 22.63 13.50 69.29
CA ILE A 599 22.57 14.97 69.50
C ILE A 599 23.79 15.86 69.13
N LYS A 600 23.53 16.69 68.11
CA LYS A 600 23.83 18.15 67.89
C LYS A 600 25.26 18.58 67.52
N GLU A 601 25.44 19.13 66.31
CA GLU A 601 25.10 20.48 65.79
C GLU A 601 26.25 21.47 66.00
N ASN A 602 26.69 22.04 64.86
CA ASN A 602 27.05 23.45 64.68
C ASN A 602 28.39 23.91 65.34
N THR A 603 29.28 24.68 64.69
CA THR A 603 29.00 25.81 63.80
C THR A 603 30.27 26.41 63.19
N HIS A 604 30.07 27.07 62.03
CA HIS A 604 30.74 28.28 61.50
C HIS A 604 32.23 28.20 61.06
N ILE A 605 32.64 28.72 59.90
CA ILE A 605 32.10 29.76 59.01
C ILE A 605 32.12 29.29 57.56
#